data_AF-A0A0T5Z1K5-F1
#
_entry.id   AF-A0A0T5Z1K5-F1
#
_cell.length_a   1.000
_cell.length_b   1.000
_cell.length_c   1.000
_cell.angle_alpha   90.00
_cell.angle_beta   90.00
_cell.angle_gamma   90.00
#
_symmetry.space_group_name_H-M   'P 1'
#
loop_
_entity.id
_entity.type
_entity.pdbx_description
1 polymer ?
#
loop_
_entity_poly.entity_id
_entity_poly.type
_entity_poly.pdbx_seq_one_letter_code
_entity_poly.pdbx_strand_id
1 'polypeptide(L)' 'MRLRNDQLPAQLNKSLAPVYLLSGDEPLQLGEAADQVRQAARSQGFSERSILVIFLNTVSCFVET' A
#
# COMPACT_ATOMS: atom_id res chain seq x y z
N MET A 1 2.63 8.39 9.99
CA MET A 1 1.72 9.48 9.57
C MET A 1 0.39 8.83 9.19
N ARG A 2 -0.75 9.35 9.65
CA ARG A 2 -2.05 8.84 9.20
C ARG A 2 -2.50 9.64 7.99
N LEU A 3 -2.56 8.99 6.83
CA LEU A 3 -2.99 9.60 5.57
C LEU A 3 -4.42 9.18 5.26
N ARG A 4 -5.19 10.09 4.65
CA ARG A 4 -6.47 9.75 4.04
C ARG A 4 -6.22 9.23 2.64
N ASN A 5 -7.11 8.38 2.12
CA ASN A 5 -7.02 7.83 0.76
C ASN A 5 -6.79 8.93 -0.30
N ASP A 6 -7.48 10.06 -0.19
CA ASP A 6 -7.34 11.18 -1.14
C ASP A 6 -5.93 11.79 -1.19
N GLN A 7 -5.16 11.67 -0.11
CA GLN A 7 -3.81 12.24 0.01
C GLN A 7 -2.71 11.25 -0.40
N LEU A 8 -3.07 9.97 -0.56
CA LEU A 8 -2.15 8.89 -0.89
C LEU A 8 -1.46 9.10 -2.26
N PRO A 9 -2.16 9.47 -3.35
CA PRO A 9 -1.51 9.72 -4.65
C PRO A 9 -0.46 10.83 -4.58
N ALA A 10 -0.77 11.93 -3.88
CA ALA A 10 0.14 13.06 -3.75
C ALA A 10 1.40 12.70 -2.95
N GLN A 11 1.28 11.85 -1.94
CA GLN A 11 2.42 11.40 -1.14
C GLN A 11 3.27 10.38 -1.91
N LEU A 12 2.65 9.42 -2.62
CA LEU A 12 3.36 8.45 -3.45
C LEU A 12 4.20 9.11 -4.55
N ASN A 13 3.68 10.19 -5.16
CA ASN A 13 4.42 10.97 -6.15
C ASN A 13 5.60 11.74 -5.57
N LYS A 14 5.55 12.13 -4.28
CA LYS A 14 6.66 12.83 -3.62
C LYS A 14 7.76 11.87 -3.16
N SER A 15 7.38 10.82 -2.44
CA SER A 15 8.31 9.88 -1.85
C SER A 15 7.60 8.59 -1.47
N LEU A 16 8.14 7.44 -1.87
CA LEU A 16 7.66 6.14 -1.42
C LEU A 16 8.25 5.83 -0.05
N ALA A 17 7.38 5.60 0.95
CA ALA A 17 7.81 5.06 2.23
C ALA A 17 8.11 3.55 2.10
N PRO A 18 9.06 3.01 2.89
CA PRO A 18 9.43 1.59 2.83
C PRO A 18 8.33 0.66 3.38
N VAL A 19 7.39 1.18 4.19
CA VAL A 19 6.32 0.39 4.79
C VAL A 19 5.02 1.19 4.78
N TYR A 20 3.93 0.56 4.31
CA TYR A 20 2.58 1.09 4.37
C TYR A 20 1.67 0.15 5.17
N LEU A 21 0.95 0.72 6.15
CA LEU A 21 -0.14 0.03 6.84
C LEU A 21 -1.46 0.51 6.25
N LEU A 22 -2.17 -0.39 5.58
CA LEU A 22 -3.51 -0.13 5.04
C LEU A 22 -4.55 -0.67 6.03
N SER A 23 -5.41 0.21 6.53
CA SER A 23 -6.47 -0.14 7.48
C SER A 23 -7.73 0.66 7.15
N GLY A 24 -8.86 -0.02 7.04
CA GLY A 24 -10.15 0.60 6.74
C GLY A 24 -11.28 -0.43 6.77
N ASP A 25 -12.51 0.04 6.89
CA ASP A 25 -13.70 -0.81 6.91
C ASP A 25 -14.22 -1.09 5.50
N GLU A 26 -13.80 -0.29 4.52
CA GLU A 26 -14.21 -0.41 3.12
C GLU A 26 -13.18 -1.22 2.30
N PRO A 27 -13.51 -2.44 1.85
CA PRO A 27 -12.56 -3.32 1.17
C PRO A 27 -12.13 -2.77 -0.21
N LEU A 28 -13.01 -2.04 -0.91
CA LEU A 28 -12.69 -1.45 -2.21
C LEU A 28 -11.60 -0.38 -2.07
N GLN A 29 -11.76 0.53 -1.09
CA GLN A 29 -10.78 1.58 -0.82
C GLN A 29 -9.42 1.02 -0.38
N LEU A 30 -9.41 -0.07 0.40
CA LEU A 30 -8.19 -0.78 0.77
C LEU A 30 -7.47 -1.36 -0.46
N GLY A 31 -8.23 -1.99 -1.36
CA GLY A 31 -7.70 -2.53 -2.61
C GLY A 31 -7.07 -1.45 -3.49
N GLU A 32 -7.78 -0.35 -3.71
CA GLU A 32 -7.30 0.79 -4.50
C GLU A 32 -6.05 1.43 -3.90
N ALA A 33 -6.02 1.63 -2.58
CA ALA A 33 -4.83 2.15 -1.91
C ALA A 33 -3.63 1.22 -2.09
N ALA A 34 -3.83 -0.09 -1.98
CA ALA A 34 -2.77 -1.07 -2.20
C ALA A 34 -2.27 -1.07 -3.64
N ASP A 35 -3.17 -0.93 -4.62
CA ASP A 35 -2.81 -0.87 -6.03
C ASP A 35 -2.04 0.41 -6.38
N GLN A 36 -2.43 1.56 -5.81
CA GLN A 36 -1.68 2.80 -5.97
C GLN A 36 -0.25 2.69 -5.43
N VAL A 37 -0.08 2.13 -4.23
CA VAL A 37 1.26 1.89 -3.64
C VAL A 37 2.10 0.99 -4.55
N ARG A 38 1.51 -0.10 -5.06
CA ARG A 38 2.20 -1.04 -5.96
C ARG A 38 2.58 -0.39 -7.28
N GLN A 39 1.71 0.45 -7.85
CA GLN A 39 2.00 1.15 -9.10
C GLN A 39 3.14 2.15 -8.93
N ALA A 40 3.16 2.88 -7.81
CA ALA A 40 4.25 3.79 -7.46
C ALA A 40 5.58 3.07 -7.17
N ALA A 41 5.54 1.89 -6.55
CA ALA A 41 6.74 1.07 -6.38
C ALA A 41 7.27 0.60 -7.75
N ARG A 42 6.40 0.12 -8.64
CA ARG A 42 6.82 -0.27 -9.99
C ARG A 42 7.42 0.88 -10.79
N SER A 43 6.89 2.10 -10.66
CA SER A 43 7.46 3.27 -11.34
C SER A 43 8.83 3.68 -10.81
N GLN A 44 9.17 3.29 -9.57
CA GLN A 44 10.49 3.50 -8.96
C GLN A 44 11.48 2.35 -9.22
N GLY A 45 11.09 1.32 -9.98
CA GLY A 45 11.98 0.23 -10.39
C GLY A 45 11.91 -1.01 -9.48
N PHE A 46 10.98 -1.07 -8.52
CA PHE A 46 10.73 -2.28 -7.73
C PHE A 46 9.99 -3.32 -8.58
N SER A 47 10.67 -4.42 -8.92
CA SER A 47 10.15 -5.50 -9.78
C SER A 47 9.70 -6.75 -9.00
N GLU A 48 10.24 -6.95 -7.81
CA GLU A 48 9.93 -8.10 -6.96
C GLU A 48 8.72 -7.84 -6.07
N ARG A 49 7.97 -8.92 -5.78
CA ARG A 49 6.80 -8.88 -4.90
C ARG A 49 6.71 -10.18 -4.12
N SER A 50 6.82 -10.07 -2.80
CA SER A 50 6.48 -11.13 -1.87
C SER A 50 5.11 -10.86 -1.24
N ILE A 51 4.28 -11.88 -1.11
CA ILE A 51 2.97 -11.79 -0.44
C ILE A 51 2.99 -12.74 0.74
N LEU A 52 2.93 -12.17 1.94
CA LEU A 52 2.81 -12.92 3.18
C LEU A 52 1.35 -12.87 3.63
N VAL A 53 0.65 -13.99 3.55
CA VAL A 53 -0.74 -14.11 4.01
C VAL A 53 -0.73 -14.72 5.40
N ILE A 54 -1.14 -13.94 6.40
CA ILE A 54 -1.31 -14.41 7.78
C ILE A 54 -2.80 -14.67 7.99
N PHE A 55 -3.19 -15.90 8.34
CA PHE A 55 -4.58 -16.34 8.48
C PHE A 55 -5.29 -15.86 9.77
N LEU A 56 -4.77 -14.83 10.45
CA LEU A 56 -5.37 -14.24 11.65
C LEU A 56 -6.11 -12.95 11.26
N ASN A 57 -7.39 -13.09 10.90
CA ASN A 57 -8.49 -12.10 10.85
C ASN A 57 -8.22 -10.57 10.74
N THR A 58 -7.13 -10.13 10.13
CA THR A 58 -6.80 -8.71 9.92
C THR A 58 -5.88 -8.60 8.72
N VAL A 59 -6.40 -8.06 7.62
CA VAL A 59 -5.69 -7.91 6.35
C VAL A 59 -4.67 -6.78 6.48
N SER A 60 -3.46 -7.11 6.93
CA SER A 60 -2.29 -6.21 6.84
C SER A 60 -1.51 -6.60 5.59
N CYS A 61 -1.73 -5.89 4.49
CA CYS A 61 -0.95 -6.08 3.28
C CYS A 61 0.42 -5.39 3.49
N PHE A 62 1.39 -6.15 3.99
CA PHE A 62 2.78 -5.71 4.05
C PHE A 62 3.34 -5.76 2.63
N VAL A 63 3.57 -4.59 2.02
CA VAL A 63 4.39 -4.47 0.82
C VAL A 63 5.77 -4.08 1.31
N GLU A 64 6.63 -5.08 1.45
CA GLU A 64 8.08 -4.88 1.56
C GLU A 64 8.58 -4.41 0.18
N THR A 65 9.10 -3.18 0.13
CA THR A 65 9.92 -2.67 -0.97
C THR A 65 11.29 -3.31 -0.98
#